data_AF-A0A0S6XQE7-F1
#
_entry.id   AF-A0A0S6XQE7-F1
#
_cell.length_a   1.000
_cell.length_b   1.000
_cell.length_c   1.000
_cell.angle_alpha   90.00
_cell.angle_beta   90.00
_cell.angle_gamma   90.00
#
_symmetry.space_group_name_H-M   'P 1'
#
loop_
_entity.id
_entity.type
_entity.pdbx_description
1 polymer ?
#
loop_
_entity_poly.entity_id
_entity_poly.type
_entity_poly.pdbx_seq_one_letter_code
_entity_poly.pdbx_strand_id
1 'polypeptide(L)'
;MDSIDKILSLPMVLLHQDLDGCNIMVDDSSNVVGTVDWAEAEVGPFGSALTARYADYDDLYRQFWHKLEEEIGGFSHVQLDIIKGARALGLSRSYAVPRSMNRQPESVPIGDDD
;
A
#
# COMPACT_ATOMS: atom_id res chain seq x y z
N MET A 1 -14.02 -21.05 5.78
CA MET A 1 -13.73 -19.94 4.84
C MET A 1 -12.61 -19.17 5.48
N ASP A 2 -11.43 -19.36 4.91
CA ASP A 2 -10.17 -19.09 5.58
C ASP A 2 -9.88 -17.59 5.58
N SER A 3 -8.96 -17.13 6.44
CA SER A 3 -8.63 -15.69 6.56
C SER A 3 -8.18 -15.09 5.21
N ILE A 4 -7.56 -15.93 4.36
CA ILE A 4 -7.12 -15.56 3.00
C ILE A 4 -8.31 -15.30 2.06
N ASP A 5 -9.35 -16.15 2.07
CA ASP A 5 -10.53 -15.97 1.20
C ASP A 5 -11.20 -14.61 1.46
N LYS A 6 -11.26 -14.20 2.73
CA LYS A 6 -11.83 -12.91 3.12
C LYS A 6 -10.99 -11.75 2.62
N ILE A 7 -9.66 -11.85 2.68
CA ILE A 7 -8.74 -10.84 2.14
C ILE A 7 -8.89 -10.73 0.63
N LEU A 8 -8.93 -11.86 -0.07
CA LEU A 8 -9.10 -11.90 -1.53
C LEU A 8 -10.50 -11.46 -2.00
N SER A 9 -11.48 -11.39 -1.08
CA SER A 9 -12.81 -10.85 -1.34
C SER A 9 -12.93 -9.32 -1.18
N LEU A 10 -11.88 -8.65 -0.70
CA LEU A 10 -11.86 -7.19 -0.65
C LEU A 10 -11.87 -6.59 -2.07
N PRO A 11 -12.30 -5.33 -2.23
CA PRO A 11 -12.25 -4.66 -3.53
C PRO A 11 -10.85 -4.70 -4.14
N MET A 12 -10.77 -5.08 -5.43
CA MET A 12 -9.52 -5.03 -6.19
C MET A 12 -9.26 -3.59 -6.64
N VAL A 13 -8.12 -3.03 -6.26
CA VAL A 13 -7.76 -1.63 -6.50
C VAL A 13 -6.34 -1.54 -7.07
N LEU A 14 -6.02 -0.42 -7.72
CA LEU A 14 -4.64 -0.11 -8.08
C LEU A 14 -3.86 0.26 -6.82
N LEU A 15 -2.81 -0.49 -6.55
CA LEU A 15 -1.92 -0.35 -5.41
C LEU A 15 -0.59 0.24 -5.87
N HIS A 16 0.01 1.10 -5.05
CA HIS A 16 1.33 1.67 -5.33
C HIS A 16 2.49 0.67 -5.14
N GLN A 17 2.31 -0.29 -4.22
CA GLN A 17 3.30 -1.30 -3.78
C GLN A 17 4.59 -0.78 -3.13
N ASP A 18 4.99 0.47 -3.41
CA ASP A 18 6.10 1.14 -2.74
C ASP A 18 5.70 2.49 -2.11
N LEU A 19 4.56 2.53 -1.41
CA LEU A 19 4.10 3.78 -0.78
C LEU A 19 4.89 4.04 0.51
N ASP A 20 5.97 4.79 0.40
CA ASP A 20 6.75 5.28 1.54
C ASP A 20 6.91 6.81 1.52
N GLY A 21 7.55 7.36 2.57
CA GLY A 21 7.70 8.81 2.72
C GLY A 21 8.58 9.47 1.63
N CYS A 22 9.40 8.71 0.90
CA CYS A 22 10.17 9.23 -0.23
C CYS A 22 9.29 9.37 -1.49
N ASN A 23 8.22 8.58 -1.58
CA ASN A 23 7.29 8.56 -2.71
C ASN A 23 6.06 9.45 -2.49
N ILE A 24 5.99 10.19 -1.38
CA ILE A 24 4.92 11.13 -1.06
C ILE A 24 5.44 12.56 -1.22
N MET A 25 4.78 13.34 -2.07
CA MET A 25 5.06 14.77 -2.21
C MET A 25 4.25 15.55 -1.18
N VAL A 26 4.90 16.53 -0.54
CA VAL A 26 4.28 17.46 0.40
C VAL A 26 4.51 18.90 -0.04
N ASP A 27 3.55 19.78 0.23
CA ASP A 27 3.71 21.22 0.08
C ASP A 27 4.39 21.86 1.31
N ASP A 28 4.61 23.18 1.25
CA ASP A 28 5.20 23.96 2.35
C ASP A 28 4.37 23.92 3.65
N SER A 29 3.09 23.55 3.55
CA SER A 29 2.15 23.41 4.68
C SER A 29 2.04 21.96 5.19
N SER A 30 2.89 21.06 4.69
CA SER A 30 2.87 19.62 5.01
C SER A 30 1.60 18.88 4.57
N ASN A 31 0.88 19.39 3.58
CA ASN A 31 -0.21 18.65 2.96
C ASN A 31 0.33 17.66 1.93
N VAL A 32 -0.24 16.47 1.86
CA VAL A 32 0.05 15.50 0.80
C VAL A 32 -0.53 16.03 -0.52
N VAL A 33 0.33 16.29 -1.50
CA VAL A 33 -0.07 16.83 -2.82
C VAL A 33 0.05 15.83 -3.96
N GLY A 34 0.68 14.68 -3.72
CA GLY A 34 0.71 13.61 -4.70
C GLY A 34 1.61 12.44 -4.32
N THR A 35 1.62 11.45 -5.20
CA THR A 35 2.42 10.23 -5.07
C THR A 35 3.18 9.99 -6.37
N VAL A 36 4.45 9.64 -6.27
CA VAL A 36 5.38 9.41 -7.39
C VAL A 36 5.95 8.00 -7.33
N ASP A 37 6.63 7.58 -8.39
CA ASP A 37 7.27 6.26 -8.50
C ASP A 37 6.29 5.08 -8.56
N TRP A 38 5.40 5.13 -9.56
CA TRP A 38 4.40 4.08 -9.82
C TRP A 38 4.96 2.84 -10.53
N ALA A 39 6.29 2.65 -10.58
CA ALA A 39 6.92 1.57 -11.34
C ALA A 39 6.53 0.16 -10.84
N GLU A 40 6.23 0.03 -9.54
CA GLU A 40 5.82 -1.23 -8.91
C GLU A 40 4.29 -1.35 -8.78
N ALA A 41 3.51 -0.46 -9.41
CA ALA A 41 2.07 -0.45 -9.23
C ALA A 41 1.38 -1.74 -9.73
N GLU A 42 0.39 -2.23 -8.96
CA GLU A 42 -0.26 -3.51 -9.23
C GLU A 42 -1.73 -3.49 -8.81
N VAL A 43 -2.57 -4.28 -9.49
CA VAL A 43 -3.94 -4.51 -9.05
C VAL A 43 -3.97 -5.59 -7.97
N GLY A 44 -4.50 -5.27 -6.78
CA GLY A 44 -4.61 -6.22 -5.69
C GLY A 44 -5.73 -5.89 -4.70
N PRO A 45 -5.97 -6.74 -3.70
CA PRO A 45 -7.01 -6.50 -2.70
C PRO A 45 -6.69 -5.23 -1.89
N PHE A 46 -7.69 -4.37 -1.68
CA PHE A 46 -7.56 -3.18 -0.85
C PHE A 46 -6.95 -3.54 0.51
N GLY A 47 -6.11 -2.66 1.05
CA GLY A 47 -5.44 -2.92 2.32
C GLY A 47 -4.08 -3.61 2.19
N SER A 48 -3.81 -4.33 1.10
CA SER A 48 -2.54 -5.06 0.94
C SER A 48 -1.32 -4.16 0.76
N ALA A 49 -1.47 -2.95 0.18
CA ALA A 49 -0.39 -1.96 0.11
C ALA A 49 -0.38 -0.96 1.28
N LEU A 50 -1.24 -1.13 2.30
CA LEU A 50 -1.28 -0.24 3.47
C LEU A 50 -0.13 -0.54 4.44
N THR A 51 1.12 -0.57 3.97
CA THR A 51 2.32 -0.56 4.83
C THR A 51 3.62 -0.82 4.06
N ALA A 52 4.61 0.03 4.31
CA ALA A 52 6.01 -0.40 4.25
C ALA A 52 6.78 -0.21 5.57
N ARG A 53 6.47 0.78 6.45
CA ARG A 53 7.44 1.16 7.51
C ARG A 53 6.92 1.51 8.91
N TYR A 54 5.61 1.65 9.14
CA TYR A 54 5.09 2.06 10.47
C TYR A 54 4.64 0.90 11.36
N ALA A 55 4.86 -0.36 10.95
CA ALA A 55 4.53 -1.51 11.78
C ALA A 55 5.31 -1.52 13.11
N ASP A 56 6.53 -0.97 13.11
CA ASP A 56 7.41 -0.93 14.28
C ASP A 56 7.15 0.28 15.19
N TYR A 57 6.19 1.14 14.84
CA TYR A 57 5.86 2.36 15.57
C TYR A 57 4.41 2.29 16.04
N ASP A 58 4.17 1.71 17.23
CA ASP A 58 2.83 1.48 17.79
C ASP A 58 1.96 2.75 17.79
N ASP A 59 2.55 3.91 18.10
CA ASP A 59 1.82 5.19 18.10
C ASP A 59 1.39 5.63 16.70
N LEU A 60 2.24 5.44 15.69
CA LEU A 60 1.90 5.77 14.30
C LEU A 60 0.91 4.78 13.73
N TYR A 61 1.05 3.49 14.05
CA TYR A 61 0.08 2.45 13.71
C TYR A 61 -1.31 2.80 14.27
N ARG A 62 -1.39 3.13 15.57
CA ARG A 62 -2.64 3.51 16.22
C ARG A 62 -3.23 4.79 15.62
N GLN A 63 -2.41 5.83 15.40
CA GLN A 63 -2.87 7.09 14.81
C GLN A 63 -3.38 6.91 13.39
N PHE A 64 -2.71 6.09 12.57
CA PHE A 64 -3.15 5.77 11.22
C PHE A 64 -4.56 5.17 11.20
N TRP A 65 -4.80 4.13 12.00
CA TRP A 65 -6.11 3.48 12.02
C TRP A 65 -7.19 4.40 12.60
N HIS A 66 -6.86 5.17 13.64
CA HIS A 66 -7.78 6.16 14.19
C HIS A 66 -8.18 7.19 13.14
N LYS A 67 -7.22 7.77 12.40
CA LYS A 67 -7.52 8.75 11.35
C LYS A 67 -8.26 8.15 10.17
N LEU A 68 -7.91 6.94 9.74
CA LEU A 68 -8.63 6.25 8.67
C LEU A 68 -10.11 6.04 9.03
N GLU A 69 -10.39 5.62 10.27
CA GLU A 69 -11.75 5.41 10.76
C GLU A 69 -12.51 6.73 10.94
N GLU A 70 -11.84 7.78 11.43
CA GLU A 70 -12.43 9.11 11.58
C GLU A 70 -12.82 9.76 10.24
N GLU A 71 -11.95 9.66 9.22
CA GLU A 71 -12.15 10.33 7.93
C GLU A 71 -13.10 9.55 7.00
N ILE A 72 -12.97 8.22 6.94
CA ILE A 72 -13.77 7.40 6.02
C ILE A 72 -15.06 6.90 6.71
N GLY A 73 -14.98 6.55 7.99
CA GLY A 73 -16.07 5.94 8.73
C GLY A 73 -16.61 4.65 8.11
N GLY A 74 -17.72 4.15 8.66
CA GLY A 74 -18.55 3.12 8.00
C GLY A 74 -17.99 1.69 7.97
N PHE A 75 -16.79 1.44 8.50
CA PHE A 75 -16.27 0.08 8.61
C PHE A 75 -16.87 -0.65 9.82
N SER A 76 -17.40 -1.85 9.59
CA SER A 76 -17.63 -2.79 10.70
C SER A 76 -16.29 -3.25 11.28
N HIS A 77 -16.29 -3.69 12.55
CA HIS A 77 -15.10 -4.24 13.18
C HIS A 77 -14.52 -5.43 12.38
N VAL A 78 -15.40 -6.25 11.79
CA VAL A 78 -15.00 -7.38 10.94
C VAL A 78 -14.30 -6.90 9.66
N GLN A 79 -14.79 -5.83 9.02
CA GLN A 79 -14.10 -5.27 7.84
C GLN A 79 -12.73 -4.71 8.21
N LEU A 80 -12.61 -4.00 9.33
CA LEU A 80 -11.33 -3.50 9.82
C LEU A 80 -10.33 -4.65 10.07
N ASP A 81 -10.79 -5.75 10.66
CA ASP A 81 -9.94 -6.92 10.90
C ASP A 81 -9.48 -7.58 9.59
N ILE A 82 -10.35 -7.66 8.58
CA ILE A 82 -9.97 -8.19 7.26
C ILE A 82 -8.96 -7.28 6.57
N ILE A 83 -9.14 -5.94 6.63
CA ILE A 83 -8.21 -4.97 6.05
C ILE A 83 -6.85 -5.01 6.78
N LYS A 84 -6.84 -5.14 8.11
CA LYS A 84 -5.62 -5.38 8.90
C LYS A 84 -4.93 -6.70 8.52
N GLY A 85 -5.71 -7.74 8.22
CA GLY A 85 -5.22 -9.00 7.68
C GLY A 85 -4.60 -8.85 6.29
N ALA A 86 -5.25 -8.10 5.39
CA ALA A 86 -4.73 -7.79 4.05
C ALA A 86 -3.39 -7.04 4.14
N ARG A 87 -3.28 -6.08 5.07
CA ARG A 87 -2.03 -5.39 5.41
C ARG A 87 -0.92 -6.37 5.83
N ALA A 88 -1.22 -7.32 6.71
CA ALA A 88 -0.24 -8.31 7.17
C ALA A 88 0.22 -9.22 6.02
N LEU A 89 -0.69 -9.59 5.11
CA LEU A 89 -0.35 -10.34 3.89
C LEU A 89 0.59 -9.53 2.98
N GLY A 90 0.33 -8.23 2.80
CA GLY A 90 1.23 -7.31 2.09
C GLY A 90 2.66 -7.28 2.64
N LEU A 91 2.81 -7.18 3.96
CA LEU A 91 4.13 -7.21 4.63
C LEU A 91 4.93 -8.46 4.28
N SER A 92 4.27 -9.63 4.27
CA SER A 92 4.96 -10.89 3.97
C SER A 92 5.61 -10.87 2.58
N ARG A 93 5.00 -10.18 1.61
CA ARG A 93 5.55 -10.00 0.26
C ARG A 93 6.79 -9.11 0.26
N SER A 94 6.78 -8.02 1.02
CA SER A 94 7.91 -7.07 1.10
C SER A 94 9.17 -7.68 1.73
N TYR A 95 9.03 -8.63 2.65
CA TYR A 95 10.17 -9.32 3.27
C TYR A 95 10.61 -10.59 2.52
N ALA A 96 9.71 -11.23 1.75
CA ALA A 96 10.00 -12.47 1.04
C ALA A 96 10.76 -12.26 -0.28
N VAL A 97 10.74 -11.05 -0.86
CA VAL A 97 11.40 -10.74 -2.14
C VAL A 97 12.49 -9.69 -1.91
N PRO A 98 13.79 -10.03 -2.06
CA PRO A 98 14.84 -9.04 -2.08
C PRO A 98 14.61 -8.07 -3.26
N ARG A 99 14.50 -6.76 -2.98
CA ARG A 99 14.42 -5.70 -4.02
C ARG A 99 15.53 -5.78 -5.08
N SER A 100 16.64 -6.46 -4.78
CA SER A 100 17.75 -6.69 -5.71
C SER A 100 17.43 -7.64 -6.87
N MET A 101 16.30 -8.35 -6.86
CA MET A 101 15.91 -9.29 -7.90
C MET A 101 15.04 -8.68 -9.02
N ASN A 102 14.47 -7.49 -8.81
CA ASN A 102 13.72 -6.73 -9.83
C ASN A 102 14.62 -5.74 -10.61
N ARG A 103 15.78 -6.18 -11.10
CA ARG A 103 16.46 -5.42 -12.16
C ARG A 103 15.58 -5.48 -13.41
N GLN A 104 14.79 -4.42 -13.62
CA GLN A 104 14.13 -4.13 -14.88
C GLN A 104 15.18 -4.18 -16.02
N PRO A 105 14.85 -4.69 -17.22
CA PRO A 105 15.67 -4.44 -18.39
C PRO A 105 15.84 -2.91 -18.57
N GLU A 106 16.99 -2.48 -19.12
CA GLU A 106 17.28 -1.05 -19.32
C GLU A 106 16.08 -0.31 -19.90
N SER A 107 15.68 0.78 -19.25
CA SER A 107 14.59 1.63 -19.70
C SER A 107 14.93 2.18 -21.09
N VAL A 108 14.20 1.73 -22.11
CA VAL A 108 14.27 2.31 -23.45
C VAL A 108 13.42 3.58 -23.44
N PRO A 109 13.90 4.72 -23.97
CA PRO A 109 13.06 5.90 -24.14
C PRO A 109 11.79 5.52 -24.90
N ILE A 110 10.64 6.08 -24.50
CA ILE A 110 9.42 6.00 -25.30
C ILE A 110 9.72 6.76 -26.60
N GLY A 111 10.06 6.01 -27.65
CA GLY A 111 10.19 6.53 -29.01
C GLY A 111 8.82 6.59 -29.67
N ASP A 112 8.57 7.66 -30.41
CA ASP A 112 7.49 7.70 -31.39
C ASP A 112 7.87 6.73 -32.52
N ASP A 113 7.56 5.45 -32.32
CA ASP A 113 7.62 4.45 -33.38
C ASP A 113 6.37 4.62 -34.28
N ASP A 114 6.50 5.49 -35.28
CA ASP A 114 5.63 5.56 -36.46
C ASP A 114 5.79 4.34 -37.38
#